data_AF-A0A938MKP5-F1
#
_entry.id   AF-A0A938MKP5-F1
#
_cell.length_a   1.000
_cell.length_b   1.000
_cell.length_c   1.000
_cell.angle_alpha   90.00
_cell.angle_beta   90.00
_cell.angle_gamma   90.00
#
_symmetry.space_group_name_H-M   'P 1'
#
loop_
_entity.id
_entity.type
_entity.pdbx_description
1 polymer ?
#
loop_
_entity_poly.entity_id
_entity_poly.type
_entity_poly.pdbx_seq_one_letter_code
_entity_poly.pdbx_strand_id
1 'polypeptide(L)'
;MMVITQIASLIVLIVCLGSFSYEVESYGWRLVRLFLLSGSISHLLTPLVGAFARRFSVMDFPARRKVHDTPTPLLGGLAIFLGVACAVVADPNTLASTWPLMLAATVLVITGVGDDISGLSSKLRLGVQLLSTLIIIYSGVNLELLEPTWP
;
A
#
# COMPACT_ATOMS: atom_id res chain seq x y z
N MET A 1 -11.22 -5.53 22.61
CA MET A 1 -10.23 -4.60 22.05
C MET A 1 -10.33 -4.48 20.52
N MET A 2 -10.31 -5.60 19.78
CA MET A 2 -10.37 -5.60 18.30
C MET A 2 -11.66 -5.00 17.70
N VAL A 3 -12.81 -5.15 18.34
CA VAL A 3 -14.09 -4.58 17.85
C VAL A 3 -14.12 -3.05 17.99
N ILE A 4 -13.60 -2.52 19.12
CA ILE A 4 -13.57 -1.07 19.38
C ILE A 4 -12.63 -0.37 18.39
N THR A 5 -11.48 -0.97 18.08
CA THR A 5 -10.54 -0.43 17.08
C THR A 5 -11.12 -0.46 15.68
N GLN A 6 -11.85 -1.52 15.30
CA GLN A 6 -12.54 -1.57 13.99
C GLN A 6 -13.64 -0.51 13.88
N ILE A 7 -14.41 -0.28 14.94
CA ILE A 7 -15.44 0.77 14.98
C ILE A 7 -14.79 2.16 14.85
N ALA A 8 -13.67 2.41 15.55
CA ALA A 8 -12.94 3.67 15.43
C ALA A 8 -12.41 3.91 14.01
N SER A 9 -11.82 2.91 13.36
CA SER A 9 -11.38 3.00 11.96
C SER A 9 -12.54 3.22 10.99
N LEU A 10 -13.72 2.65 11.25
CA LEU A 10 -14.91 2.87 10.44
C LEU A 10 -15.44 4.31 10.58
N ILE A 11 -15.40 4.88 11.79
CA ILE A 11 -15.77 6.27 12.03
C ILE A 11 -14.81 7.21 11.28
N VAL A 12 -13.50 6.97 11.34
CA VAL A 12 -12.50 7.74 10.59
C VAL A 12 -12.78 7.65 9.08
N LEU A 13 -13.07 6.45 8.57
CA LEU A 13 -13.43 6.23 7.17
C LEU A 13 -14.66 7.07 6.76
N ILE A 14 -15.72 7.05 7.57
CA ILE A 14 -16.96 7.81 7.31
C ILE A 14 -16.69 9.32 7.35
N VAL A 15 -15.90 9.81 8.31
CA VAL A 15 -15.56 11.24 8.41
C VAL A 15 -14.72 11.70 7.22
N CYS A 16 -13.75 10.90 6.79
CA CYS A 16 -12.92 11.18 5.62
C CYS A 16 -13.74 11.19 4.32
N LEU A 17 -14.72 10.30 4.17
CA LEU A 17 -15.63 10.25 3.02
C LEU A 17 -16.71 11.35 3.05
N GLY A 18 -17.18 11.73 4.24
CA GLY A 18 -18.27 12.69 4.44
C GLY A 18 -17.86 14.17 4.36
N SER A 19 -16.56 14.48 4.30
CA SER A 19 -16.06 15.85 4.14
C SER A 19 -16.20 16.40 2.71
N PHE A 20 -17.15 15.85 1.95
CA PHE A 20 -17.52 16.24 0.60
C PHE A 20 -18.27 17.57 0.62
N SER A 21 -17.53 18.68 0.68
CA SER A 21 -17.99 19.99 0.16
C SER A 21 -16.79 20.91 -0.08
N TYR A 22 -16.92 21.65 -1.18
CA TYR A 22 -15.91 22.31 -1.99
C TYR A 22 -15.13 23.46 -1.32
N GLU A 23 -13.93 23.66 -1.88
CA GLU A 23 -13.06 24.85 -1.89
C GLU A 23 -12.14 25.13 -0.68
N VAL A 24 -10.83 25.14 -0.99
CA VAL A 24 -9.66 25.46 -0.16
C VAL A 24 -9.17 24.37 0.81
N GLU A 25 -8.72 23.24 0.29
CA GLU A 25 -7.76 22.41 1.03
C GLU A 25 -6.34 22.93 0.79
N SER A 26 -5.70 23.41 1.86
CA SER A 26 -4.25 23.47 1.89
C SER A 26 -3.70 22.07 1.56
N TYR A 27 -2.63 21.99 0.77
CA TYR A 27 -2.03 20.72 0.32
C TYR A 27 -1.82 19.72 1.48
N GLY A 28 -1.53 20.23 2.69
CA GLY A 28 -1.38 19.42 3.90
C GLY A 28 -2.63 18.65 4.33
N TRP A 29 -3.82 19.26 4.30
CA TRP A 29 -5.05 18.57 4.76
C TRP A 29 -5.47 17.44 3.83
N ARG A 30 -5.26 17.61 2.53
CA ARG A 30 -5.50 16.54 1.55
C ARG A 30 -4.62 15.33 1.85
N LEU A 31 -3.33 15.53 2.13
CA LEU A 31 -2.42 14.44 2.48
C LEU A 31 -2.81 13.75 3.79
N VAL A 32 -3.21 14.51 4.81
CA VAL A 32 -3.70 13.94 6.08
C VAL A 32 -4.93 13.08 5.85
N ARG A 33 -5.88 13.53 5.02
CA ARG A 33 -7.06 12.73 4.67
C ARG A 33 -6.69 11.43 3.96
N LEU A 34 -5.82 11.49 2.95
CA LEU A 34 -5.36 10.31 2.22
C LEU A 34 -4.62 9.32 3.12
N PHE A 35 -3.79 9.82 4.04
CA PHE A 35 -3.09 9.00 5.03
C PHE A 35 -4.07 8.29 5.97
N LEU A 36 -5.02 9.02 6.55
CA LEU A 36 -6.01 8.44 7.47
C LEU A 36 -6.93 7.44 6.76
N LEU A 37 -7.34 7.75 5.52
CA LEU A 37 -8.19 6.89 4.71
C LEU A 37 -7.45 5.58 4.36
N SER A 38 -6.25 5.67 3.80
CA SER A 38 -5.45 4.48 3.43
C SER A 38 -5.08 3.63 4.64
N GLY A 39 -4.68 4.26 5.75
CA GLY A 39 -4.37 3.57 7.01
C GLY A 39 -5.58 2.85 7.60
N SER A 40 -6.76 3.48 7.59
CA SER A 40 -8.00 2.88 8.09
C SER A 40 -8.42 1.68 7.24
N ILE A 41 -8.39 1.82 5.91
CA ILE A 41 -8.71 0.71 4.99
C ILE A 41 -7.73 -0.44 5.17
N SER A 42 -6.42 -0.15 5.23
CA SER A 42 -5.39 -1.18 5.44
C SER A 42 -5.57 -1.92 6.77
N HIS A 43 -5.88 -1.21 7.86
CA HIS A 43 -6.16 -1.82 9.15
C HIS A 43 -7.36 -2.77 9.09
N LEU A 44 -8.43 -2.38 8.39
CA LEU A 44 -9.62 -3.23 8.20
C LEU A 44 -9.34 -4.44 7.30
N LEU A 45 -8.49 -4.28 6.27
CA LEU A 45 -8.12 -5.35 5.34
C LEU A 45 -7.12 -6.35 5.95
N THR A 46 -6.27 -5.93 6.89
CA THR A 46 -5.23 -6.78 7.49
C THR A 46 -5.77 -8.12 8.03
N PRO A 47 -6.83 -8.18 8.86
CA PRO A 47 -7.38 -9.45 9.33
C PRO A 47 -8.01 -10.29 8.19
N LEU A 48 -8.57 -9.64 7.16
CA LEU A 48 -9.16 -10.32 6.00
C LEU A 48 -8.06 -10.98 5.15
N VAL A 49 -7.00 -10.25 4.84
CA VAL A 49 -5.83 -10.74 4.11
C VAL A 49 -5.13 -11.83 4.92
N GLY A 50 -5.04 -11.69 6.25
CA GLY A 50 -4.52 -12.73 7.13
C GLY A 50 -5.37 -14.02 7.11
N ALA A 51 -6.70 -13.91 7.03
CA ALA A 51 -7.59 -15.06 6.88
C ALA A 51 -7.42 -15.73 5.51
N PHE A 52 -7.23 -14.93 4.46
CA PHE A 52 -6.94 -15.43 3.11
C PHE A 52 -5.60 -16.18 3.08
N ALA A 53 -4.52 -15.60 3.60
CA ALA A 53 -3.20 -16.23 3.69
C ALA A 53 -3.26 -17.59 4.40
N ARG A 54 -3.99 -17.69 5.52
CA ARG A 54 -4.22 -18.96 6.23
C ARG A 54 -4.96 -19.99 5.37
N ARG A 55 -5.95 -19.57 4.58
CA ARG A 55 -6.73 -20.47 3.72
C ARG A 55 -5.91 -21.04 2.56
N PHE A 56 -4.98 -20.25 2.02
CA PHE A 56 -4.11 -20.68 0.92
C PHE A 56 -2.77 -21.27 1.40
N SER A 57 -2.60 -21.50 2.71
CA SER A 57 -1.36 -21.98 3.33
C SER A 57 -0.12 -21.11 3.01
N VAL A 58 -0.34 -19.83 2.73
CA VAL A 58 0.73 -18.84 2.50
C VAL A 58 1.17 -18.31 3.87
N MET A 59 1.88 -19.17 4.60
CA MET A 59 2.24 -18.99 6.00
C MET A 59 3.74 -19.16 6.19
N ASP A 60 4.32 -18.31 7.01
CA ASP A 60 5.69 -18.45 7.44
C ASP A 60 5.77 -19.36 8.67
N PHE A 61 6.47 -20.49 8.54
CA PHE A 61 6.63 -21.44 9.63
C PHE A 61 7.85 -21.10 10.51
N PRO A 62 7.76 -21.36 11.82
CA PRO A 62 8.88 -21.14 12.75
C PRO A 62 10.11 -21.95 12.31
N ALA A 63 11.28 -21.31 12.35
CA ALA A 63 12.56 -21.93 12.04
C ALA A 63 13.61 -21.50 13.07
N ARG A 64 14.74 -22.22 13.16
CA ARG A 64 15.81 -21.97 14.15
C ARG A 64 16.36 -20.53 14.20
N ARG A 65 16.11 -19.71 13.17
CA ARG A 65 16.54 -18.31 13.08
C ARG A 65 15.38 -17.30 13.19
N LYS A 66 14.15 -17.74 13.47
CA LYS A 66 12.95 -16.91 13.52
C LYS A 66 12.50 -16.71 14.97
N VAL A 67 12.03 -15.51 15.28
CA VAL A 67 11.66 -15.08 16.65
C VAL A 67 10.22 -15.46 17.02
N HIS A 68 9.43 -15.90 16.04
CA HIS A 68 8.04 -16.26 16.21
C HIS A 68 7.89 -17.78 16.31
N ASP A 69 7.20 -18.24 17.36
CA ASP A 69 6.92 -19.66 17.58
C ASP A 69 5.62 -20.12 16.89
N THR A 70 4.81 -19.18 16.41
CA THR A 70 3.55 -19.45 15.72
C THR A 70 3.65 -19.14 14.23
N PRO A 71 2.99 -19.92 13.35
CA PRO A 71 2.92 -19.60 11.93
C PRO A 71 2.29 -18.22 11.68
N THR A 72 2.98 -17.36 10.93
CA THR A 72 2.52 -15.99 10.63
C THR A 72 2.12 -15.83 9.16
N PRO A 73 1.00 -15.16 8.84
CA PRO A 73 0.54 -15.01 7.45
C PRO A 73 1.46 -14.10 6.61
N LEU A 74 1.83 -14.57 5.42
CA LEU A 74 2.76 -13.90 4.49
C LEU A 74 2.00 -13.14 3.40
N LEU A 75 1.24 -12.09 3.74
CA LEU A 75 0.58 -11.22 2.74
C LEU A 75 0.31 -9.79 3.25
N GLY A 76 1.00 -9.33 4.30
CA GLY A 76 0.70 -8.02 4.93
C GLY A 76 0.85 -6.82 3.98
N GLY A 77 1.83 -6.87 3.06
CA GLY A 77 2.05 -5.82 2.06
C GLY A 77 0.87 -5.62 1.11
N LEU A 78 0.12 -6.70 0.80
CA LEU A 78 -1.09 -6.61 -0.03
C LEU A 78 -2.18 -5.78 0.66
N ALA A 79 -2.36 -5.94 1.97
CA ALA A 79 -3.34 -5.16 2.73
C ALA A 79 -3.01 -3.66 2.75
N ILE A 80 -1.72 -3.31 2.82
CA ILE A 80 -1.25 -1.92 2.75
C ILE A 80 -1.49 -1.35 1.36
N PHE A 81 -1.06 -2.07 0.31
CA PHE A 81 -1.23 -1.62 -1.06
C PHE A 81 -2.70 -1.39 -1.43
N LEU A 82 -3.59 -2.32 -1.07
CA LEU A 82 -5.03 -2.15 -1.31
C LEU A 82 -5.60 -0.93 -0.58
N GLY A 83 -5.15 -0.66 0.65
CA GLY A 83 -5.54 0.54 1.39
C GLY A 83 -5.13 1.83 0.67
N VAL A 84 -3.88 1.90 0.20
CA VAL A 84 -3.36 3.04 -0.59
C VAL A 84 -4.09 3.17 -1.92
N ALA A 85 -4.26 2.08 -2.67
CA ALA A 85 -4.93 2.08 -3.96
C ALA A 85 -6.38 2.59 -3.85
N CYS A 86 -7.14 2.13 -2.85
CA CYS A 86 -8.49 2.62 -2.61
C CYS A 86 -8.51 4.12 -2.26
N ALA A 87 -7.58 4.60 -1.44
CA ALA A 87 -7.50 6.00 -1.09
C ALA A 87 -7.13 6.89 -2.28
N VAL A 88 -6.20 6.45 -3.13
CA VAL A 88 -5.80 7.15 -4.35
C VAL A 88 -6.95 7.19 -5.37
N VAL A 89 -7.67 6.08 -5.56
CA VAL A 89 -8.83 6.05 -6.46
C VAL A 89 -9.98 6.93 -5.97
N ALA A 90 -10.12 7.10 -4.65
CA ALA A 90 -11.11 7.99 -4.05
C ALA A 90 -10.81 9.49 -4.25
N ASP A 91 -9.58 9.86 -4.63
CA ASP A 91 -9.18 11.24 -4.96
C ASP A 91 -8.68 11.33 -6.42
N PRO A 92 -9.53 11.73 -7.38
CA PRO A 92 -9.19 11.81 -8.79
C PRO A 92 -7.96 12.67 -9.10
N ASN A 93 -7.70 13.72 -8.32
CA ASN A 93 -6.54 14.59 -8.52
C ASN A 93 -5.24 13.84 -8.18
N THR A 94 -5.25 13.12 -7.05
CA THR A 94 -4.13 12.28 -6.66
C THR A 94 -3.94 11.15 -7.67
N LEU A 95 -5.00 10.45 -8.06
CA LEU A 95 -4.94 9.40 -9.09
C LEU A 95 -4.30 9.90 -10.38
N ALA A 96 -4.73 11.04 -10.91
CA ALA A 96 -4.20 11.62 -12.14
C ALA A 96 -2.71 12.00 -12.02
N SER A 97 -2.23 12.40 -10.84
CA SER A 97 -0.83 12.75 -10.61
C SER A 97 0.06 11.54 -10.31
N THR A 98 -0.50 10.45 -9.76
CA THR A 98 0.28 9.31 -9.24
C THR A 98 0.02 7.99 -9.95
N TRP A 99 -0.74 7.98 -11.06
CA TRP A 99 -1.06 6.76 -11.79
C TRP A 99 0.18 5.95 -12.23
N PRO A 100 1.33 6.53 -12.63
CA PRO A 100 2.49 5.73 -13.01
C PRO A 100 3.13 5.04 -11.81
N LEU A 101 3.11 5.72 -10.65
CA LEU A 101 3.59 5.16 -9.39
C LEU A 101 2.69 4.01 -8.94
N MET A 102 1.37 4.14 -9.09
CA MET A 102 0.42 3.06 -8.80
C MET A 102 0.62 1.86 -9.73
N LEU A 103 0.91 2.09 -11.01
CA LEU A 103 1.20 1.02 -11.96
C LEU A 103 2.48 0.28 -11.57
N ALA A 104 3.57 0.99 -11.31
CA ALA A 104 4.84 0.40 -10.87
C ALA A 104 4.70 -0.35 -9.53
N ALA A 105 3.99 0.24 -8.57
CA ALA A 105 3.69 -0.41 -7.29
C ALA A 105 2.85 -1.68 -7.46
N THR A 106 1.89 -1.69 -8.39
CA THR A 106 1.10 -2.89 -8.71
C THR A 106 1.98 -4.03 -9.20
N VAL A 107 2.91 -3.74 -10.12
CA VAL A 107 3.88 -4.73 -10.63
C VAL A 107 4.75 -5.30 -9.50
N LEU A 108 5.23 -4.44 -8.60
CA LEU A 108 6.02 -4.87 -7.44
C LEU A 108 5.21 -5.72 -6.46
N VAL A 109 3.95 -5.37 -6.20
CA VAL A 109 3.07 -6.14 -5.29
C VAL A 109 2.72 -7.49 -5.87
N ILE A 110 2.42 -7.58 -7.17
CA ILE A 110 2.18 -8.88 -7.84
C ILE A 110 3.43 -9.75 -7.73
N THR A 111 4.61 -9.16 -7.94
CA THR A 111 5.88 -9.89 -7.81
C THR A 111 6.15 -10.32 -6.38
N GLY A 112 5.87 -9.46 -5.39
CA GLY A 112 6.02 -9.78 -3.98
C GLY A 112 5.09 -10.91 -3.53
N VAL A 113 3.81 -10.85 -3.91
CA VAL A 113 2.86 -11.93 -3.65
C VAL A 113 3.29 -13.23 -4.35
N GLY A 114 3.81 -13.15 -5.59
CA GLY A 114 4.38 -14.29 -6.29
C GLY A 114 5.59 -14.89 -5.57
N ASP A 115 6.46 -14.05 -5.01
CA ASP A 115 7.63 -14.45 -4.22
C ASP A 115 7.21 -15.16 -2.92
N ASP A 116 6.21 -14.62 -2.21
CA ASP A 116 5.68 -15.19 -0.97
C ASP A 116 5.05 -16.58 -1.18
N ILE A 117 4.49 -16.85 -2.37
CA ILE A 117 3.85 -18.13 -2.70
C ILE A 117 4.86 -19.16 -3.26
N SER A 118 5.73 -18.74 -4.18
CA SER A 118 6.51 -19.66 -5.02
C SER A 118 8.03 -19.57 -4.84
N GLY A 119 8.53 -18.59 -4.07
CA GLY A 119 9.97 -18.38 -3.87
C GLY A 119 10.68 -18.03 -5.18
N LEU A 120 10.49 -16.79 -5.68
CA LEU A 120 11.01 -16.38 -6.97
C LEU A 120 12.54 -16.24 -6.95
N SER A 121 13.18 -16.58 -8.07
CA SER A 121 14.63 -16.41 -8.20
C SER A 121 15.05 -14.93 -8.09
N SER A 122 16.18 -14.67 -7.44
CA SER A 122 16.69 -13.30 -7.22
C SER A 122 16.89 -12.51 -8.53
N LYS A 123 17.22 -13.21 -9.63
CA LYS A 123 17.38 -12.59 -10.96
C LYS A 123 16.06 -12.04 -11.49
N LEU A 124 14.96 -12.79 -11.34
CA LEU A 124 13.64 -12.33 -11.79
C LEU A 124 13.19 -11.12 -10.98
N ARG A 125 13.35 -11.16 -9.66
CA ARG A 125 13.00 -10.05 -8.76
C ARG A 125 13.72 -8.76 -9.16
N LEU A 126 15.01 -8.86 -9.43
CA LEU A 126 15.82 -7.74 -9.87
C LEU A 126 15.38 -7.22 -11.25
N GLY A 127 15.07 -8.13 -12.19
CA GLY A 127 14.54 -7.76 -13.51
C GLY A 127 13.21 -7.00 -13.43
N VAL A 128 12.29 -7.42 -12.57
CA VAL A 128 11.00 -6.74 -12.41
C VAL A 128 11.15 -5.38 -11.69
N GLN A 129 12.07 -5.28 -10.74
CA GLN A 129 12.39 -3.99 -10.10
C GLN A 129 12.98 -3.01 -11.12
N LEU A 130 13.89 -3.46 -11.99
CA LEU A 130 14.43 -2.64 -13.08
C LEU A 130 13.31 -2.19 -14.02
N LEU A 131 12.40 -3.09 -14.41
CA LEU A 131 11.25 -2.75 -15.25
C LEU A 131 10.35 -1.69 -14.57
N SER A 132 10.08 -1.85 -13.28
CA SER A 132 9.25 -0.92 -12.50
C SER A 132 9.90 0.47 -12.43
N THR A 133 11.21 0.54 -12.28
CA THR A 133 11.97 1.80 -12.33
C THR A 133 11.90 2.45 -13.71
N LEU A 134 12.03 1.68 -14.79
CA LEU A 134 11.91 2.22 -16.15
C LEU A 134 10.52 2.82 -16.41
N ILE A 135 9.45 2.17 -15.93
CA ILE A 135 8.08 2.69 -16.01
C ILE A 135 8.01 4.09 -15.38
N ILE A 136 8.58 4.28 -14.19
CA ILE A 136 8.58 5.57 -13.50
C ILE A 136 9.40 6.60 -14.29
N ILE A 137 10.60 6.25 -14.75
CA ILE A 137 11.47 7.17 -15.52
C ILE A 137 10.76 7.65 -16.80
N TYR A 138 10.17 6.74 -17.57
CA TYR A 138 9.48 7.09 -18.81
C TYR A 138 8.17 7.86 -18.59
N SER A 139 7.56 7.72 -17.42
CA SER A 139 6.35 8.48 -17.08
C SER A 139 6.59 9.97 -16.86
N GLY A 140 7.85 10.41 -16.74
CA GLY A 140 8.19 11.81 -16.50
C GLY A 140 7.85 12.30 -15.09
N VAL A 141 7.56 11.39 -14.15
CA VAL A 141 7.37 11.71 -12.74
C VAL A 141 8.72 12.14 -12.17
N ASN A 142 8.82 13.40 -11.79
CA ASN A 142 9.99 13.97 -11.14
C ASN A 142 9.73 14.14 -9.65
N LEU A 143 10.68 13.69 -8.82
CA LEU A 143 10.70 13.99 -7.39
C LEU A 143 11.58 15.22 -7.20
N GLU A 144 10.96 16.38 -7.08
CA GLU A 144 11.66 17.61 -6.69
C GLU A 144 11.92 17.57 -5.19
N LEU A 145 12.99 16.86 -4.80
CA LEU A 145 13.36 16.61 -3.40
C LEU A 145 14.12 17.78 -2.77
N LEU A 146 14.72 18.65 -3.58
CA LEU A 146 15.48 19.82 -3.17
C LEU A 146 15.23 20.92 -4.21
N GLU A 147 14.86 22.12 -3.77
CA GLU A 147 15.03 23.30 -4.63
C GLU A 147 16.52 23.36 -5.02
N PRO A 148 16.88 23.56 -6.29
CA PRO A 148 18.26 23.75 -6.69
C PRO A 148 18.84 24.97 -5.94
N THR A 149 19.58 24.75 -4.86
CA THR A 149 20.23 25.83 -4.10
C THR A 149 21.52 26.31 -4.76
N TRP A 150 21.86 25.78 -5.94
CA TRP A 150 22.97 26.26 -6.76
C TRP A 150 22.48 27.33 -7.75
N PRO A 151 23.15 28.49 -7.81
CA PRO A 151 22.77 29.64 -8.65
C PRO A 151 22.91 29.38 -10.15
#